data_AF-A0A7I9ZB86-F1
#
_entry.id   AF-A0A7I9ZB86-F1
#
_cell.length_a   1.000
_cell.length_b   1.000
_cell.length_c   1.000
_cell.angle_alpha   90.00
_cell.angle_beta   90.00
_cell.angle_gamma   90.00
#
_symmetry.space_group_name_H-M   'P 1'
#
loop_
_entity.id
_entity.type
_entity.pdbx_description
1 polymer ?
#
loop_
_entity_poly.entity_id
_entity_poly.type
_entity_poly.pdbx_seq_one_letter_code
_entity_poly.pdbx_strand_id
1 'polypeptide(L)' 'MIEAHQIAARLAAASEVFPIKKTDDWDARADATAEGNVIRVVVTDHLGRAKREYRAVIQCVAEDARPLGQ' A
#
# COMPACT_ATOMS: atom_id res chain seq x y z
N MET A 1 4.81 -6.33 18.09
CA MET A 1 4.18 -6.19 16.76
C MET A 1 5.15 -5.46 15.85
N ILE A 2 5.42 -6.00 14.67
CA ILE A 2 6.49 -5.54 13.77
C ILE A 2 6.09 -4.17 13.18
N GLU A 3 6.95 -3.15 13.25
CA GLU A 3 6.64 -1.79 12.73
C GLU A 3 6.18 -1.81 11.27
N ALA A 4 6.77 -2.69 10.45
CA ALA A 4 6.34 -2.92 9.07
C ALA A 4 4.86 -3.31 8.93
N HIS A 5 4.31 -4.07 9.90
CA HIS A 5 2.89 -4.43 9.94
C HIS A 5 2.00 -3.22 10.27
N GLN A 6 2.42 -2.37 11.21
CA GLN A 6 1.70 -1.15 11.54
C GLN A 6 1.73 -0.14 10.40
N ILE A 7 2.85 -0.03 9.70
CA ILE A 7 3.00 0.79 8.49
C ILE A 7 2.07 0.28 7.39
N ALA A 8 2.09 -1.02 7.11
CA ALA A 8 1.19 -1.63 6.12
C ALA A 8 -0.28 -1.40 6.46
N ALA A 9 -0.68 -1.61 7.73
CA ALA A 9 -2.05 -1.38 8.19
C ALA A 9 -2.50 0.09 8.04
N ARG A 10 -1.63 1.04 8.39
CA ARG A 10 -1.93 2.48 8.23
C ARG A 10 -2.05 2.88 6.77
N LEU A 11 -1.18 2.36 5.91
CA LEU A 11 -1.24 2.62 4.47
C LEU A 11 -2.50 2.03 3.84
N ALA A 12 -2.93 0.83 4.24
CA ALA A 12 -4.19 0.26 3.82
C ALA A 12 -5.40 1.06 4.35
N ALA A 13 -5.37 1.51 5.60
CA ALA A 13 -6.43 2.35 6.16
C ALA A 13 -6.55 3.72 5.45
N ALA A 14 -5.45 4.22 4.89
CA ALA A 14 -5.41 5.44 4.08
C ALA A 14 -5.83 5.21 2.61
N SER A 15 -6.47 4.09 2.25
CA SER A 15 -6.83 3.71 0.87
C SER A 15 -7.59 4.79 0.09
N GLU A 16 -8.30 5.71 0.76
CA GLU A 16 -8.96 6.85 0.12
C GLU A 16 -7.97 7.85 -0.51
N VAL A 17 -6.70 7.82 -0.08
CA VAL A 17 -5.60 8.74 -0.43
C VAL A 17 -4.61 8.10 -1.41
N PHE A 18 -4.94 7.00 -2.08
CA PHE A 18 -4.16 6.52 -3.22
C PHE A 18 -4.81 7.02 -4.52
N PRO A 19 -4.58 8.29 -4.93
CA PRO A 19 -4.98 8.74 -6.25
C PRO A 19 -4.13 7.98 -7.26
N ILE A 20 -4.66 6.87 -7.77
CA ILE A 20 -4.15 6.26 -8.99
C ILE A 20 -4.39 7.31 -10.06
N LYS A 21 -3.31 7.93 -10.53
CA LYS A 21 -3.36 9.01 -11.52
C LYS A 21 -4.26 8.53 -12.66
N LYS A 22 -5.42 9.17 -12.80
CA LYS A 22 -6.38 9.01 -13.91
C LYS A 22 -5.61 9.20 -15.21
N THR A 23 -5.10 8.12 -15.80
CA THR A 23 -4.60 8.17 -17.17
C THR A 23 -5.77 8.15 -18.14
N ASP A 24 -6.89 7.53 -17.76
CA ASP A 24 -8.15 7.60 -18.50
C ASP A 24 -9.29 7.90 -17.54
N ASP A 25 -10.07 8.89 -17.91
CA ASP A 25 -11.17 9.46 -17.18
C ASP A 25 -12.31 8.43 -17.04
N TRP A 26 -12.39 7.63 -15.97
CA TRP A 26 -13.65 7.05 -15.48
C TRP A 26 -13.41 6.30 -14.16
N ASP A 27 -14.47 6.17 -13.36
CA ASP A 27 -14.55 5.73 -11.96
C ASP A 27 -13.89 4.36 -11.65
N ALA A 28 -12.55 4.32 -11.58
CA ALA A 28 -11.81 3.13 -11.17
C ALA A 28 -11.70 3.08 -9.64
N ARG A 29 -12.26 2.03 -9.02
CA ARG A 29 -12.17 1.82 -7.58
C ARG A 29 -10.87 1.11 -7.23
N ALA A 30 -10.08 1.72 -6.35
CA ALA A 30 -8.93 1.10 -5.73
C ALA A 30 -9.28 0.67 -4.30
N ASP A 31 -9.04 -0.60 -3.99
CA ASP A 31 -9.20 -1.15 -2.65
C ASP A 31 -7.83 -1.63 -2.14
N ALA A 32 -7.37 -1.09 -1.03
CA ALA A 32 -6.12 -1.48 -0.39
C ALA A 32 -6.38 -2.25 0.91
N THR A 33 -5.80 -3.45 1.00
CA THR A 33 -5.85 -4.30 2.19
C THR A 33 -4.45 -4.61 2.68
N ALA A 34 -4.26 -4.65 3.99
CA ALA A 34 -2.97 -5.02 4.60
C ALA A 34 -3.02 -6.46 5.11
N GLU A 35 -2.00 -7.25 4.77
CA GLU A 35 -1.77 -8.59 5.30
C GLU A 35 -0.34 -8.67 5.82
N GLY A 36 -0.16 -8.68 7.14
CA GLY A 36 1.18 -8.62 7.73
C GLY A 36 1.90 -7.33 7.32
N ASN A 37 3.08 -7.45 6.71
CA ASN A 37 3.88 -6.35 6.16
C ASN A 37 3.61 -6.10 4.66
N VAL A 38 2.56 -6.66 4.10
CA VAL A 38 2.20 -6.56 2.70
C VAL A 38 0.96 -5.70 2.55
N ILE A 39 0.95 -4.83 1.54
CA ILE A 39 -0.24 -4.11 1.10
C ILE A 39 -0.63 -4.68 -0.25
N ARG A 40 -1.88 -5.14 -0.35
CA ARG A 40 -2.50 -5.62 -1.57
C ARG A 40 -3.44 -4.54 -2.07
N VAL A 41 -3.23 -4.08 -3.30
CA VAL A 41 -4.05 -3.05 -3.94
C VAL A 41 -4.77 -3.67 -5.12
N VAL A 42 -6.10 -3.69 -5.08
CA VAL A 42 -6.93 -4.18 -6.17
C VAL A 42 -7.54 -2.98 -6.87
N VAL A 43 -7.17 -2.81 -8.13
CA VAL A 43 -7.74 -1.80 -9.01
C VAL A 43 -8.79 -2.48 -9.86
N THR A 44 -10.04 -2.06 -9.71
CA THR A 44 -11.15 -2.52 -10.54
C THR A 44 -11.46 -1.44 -11.56
N ASP A 45 -11.42 -1.82 -12.84
CA ASP A 45 -11.85 -0.96 -13.93
C ASP A 45 -13.34 -0.59 -13.79
N HIS A 46 -13.75 0.55 -14.33
CA HIS A 46 -15.12 1.07 -14.28
C HIS A 46 -16.17 0.06 -14.77
N LEU A 47 -15.82 -0.82 -15.73
CA LEU A 47 -16.74 -1.85 -16.22
C LEU A 47 -16.83 -3.08 -15.30
N GLY A 48 -16.06 -3.14 -14.20
CA GLY A 48 -15.95 -4.32 -13.32
C GLY A 48 -15.32 -5.55 -13.98
N ARG A 49 -14.90 -5.43 -15.24
CA ARG A 49 -14.45 -6.56 -16.09
C ARG A 49 -12.96 -6.88 -15.92
N ALA A 50 -12.15 -5.88 -15.59
CA ALA A 50 -10.72 -6.04 -15.41
C ALA A 50 -10.36 -5.68 -13.97
N LYS A 51 -9.78 -6.66 -13.27
CA LYS A 51 -9.15 -6.46 -11.97
C LYS A 51 -7.65 -6.54 -12.16
N ARG A 52 -6.93 -5.54 -11.67
CA ARG A 52 -5.48 -5.54 -11.60
C ARG A 52 -5.08 -5.57 -10.14
N GLU A 53 -4.28 -6.55 -9.78
CA GLU A 53 -3.85 -6.76 -8.41
C GLU A 53 -2.38 -6.39 -8.30
N TYR A 54 -2.07 -5.48 -7.39
CA TYR A 54 -0.73 -5.02 -7.09
C TYR A 54 -0.37 -5.40 -5.67
N ARG A 55 0.92 -5.61 -5.43
CA ARG A 55 1.45 -5.96 -4.13
C ARG A 55 2.63 -5.06 -3.80
N ALA A 56 2.54 -4.33 -2.69
CA ALA A 56 3.65 -3.61 -2.09
C ALA A 56 4.10 -4.36 -0.82
N VAL A 57 5.41 -4.53 -0.64
CA VAL A 57 5.98 -5.19 0.54
C VAL A 57 6.73 -4.15 1.34
N ILE A 58 6.36 -3.98 2.60
CA ILE A 58 7.06 -3.13 3.54
C ILE A 58 8.16 -3.95 4.19
N GLN A 59 9.41 -3.52 3.98
CA GLN A 59 10.59 -4.15 4.55
C GLN A 59 11.47 -3.06 5.16
N CYS A 60 11.94 -3.29 6.38
CA CYS A 60 13.02 -2.50 6.94
C CYS A 60 14.32 -2.90 6.23
N VAL A 61 14.94 -1.95 5.52
CA VAL A 61 16.16 -2.20 4.73
C VAL A 61 17.42 -1.67 5.42
N ALA A 62 17.27 -0.81 6.41
CA ALA A 62 18.34 -0.28 7.24
C ALA A 62 17.77 0.29 8.53
N GLU A 63 18.47 0.07 9.63
CA GLU A 63 18.23 0.74 10.91
C GLU A 63 19.53 1.48 11.25
N ASP A 64 19.55 2.80 11.10
CA ASP A 64 20.68 3.61 11.53
C ASP A 64 20.63 3.76 13.05
N ALA A 65 21.11 2.73 13.75
CA ALA A 65 21.43 2.84 15.15
C ALA A 65 22.70 3.68 15.26
N ARG A 66 22.57 5.01 15.30
CA ARG A 66 23.67 5.88 15.73
C ARG A 66 24.21 5.31 17.05
N PRO A 67 25.47 4.81 17.11
CA PRO A 67 26.03 4.44 18.39
C PRO A 67 26.09 5.71 19.24
N LEU A 68 25.49 5.65 20.42
CA LEU A 68 25.63 6.71 21.42
C LEU A 68 27.10 6.77 21.85
N GLY A 69 27.81 7.81 21.40
CA GLY A 69 29.08 8.25 21.98
C GLY A 69 30.34 7.63 21.40
N GLN A 70 31.16 8.47 20.77
CA GLN A 70 32.59 8.54 21.08
C GLN A 70 32.91 9.96 21.55
#